data_AF-S7SRS8-F1
#
_entry.id   AF-S7SRS8-F1
#
_cell.length_a   1.000
_cell.length_b   1.000
_cell.length_c   1.000
_cell.angle_alpha   90.00
_cell.angle_beta   90.00
_cell.angle_gamma   90.00
#
_symmetry.space_group_name_H-M   'P 1'
#
loop_
_entity.id
_entity.type
_entity.pdbx_description
1 polymer ?
#
loop_
_entity_poly.entity_id
_entity_poly.type
_entity_poly.pdbx_seq_one_letter_code
_entity_poly.pdbx_strand_id
1 'polypeptide(L)'
;MYQHIVVTCGVSLLTGNRNVFSMNRDEIMGEIRPWLSATNIDEEKQRKIDEWIRHAGQFAHEAARDPNRVSAEYSMIYELRRQGKLAERPTVVLIVTETVGGRIVEAILTRLLEEDFQANVRIIYVDVDVNHPRRMQETLGEYMWKVADALSHGEPSTTCFAPIGGYKVMTSLGYIVGAFLHYPTAYMHEDGQVLHEIPPVPIHIDEQFVHDHFDLLRKCQKDMLMRIRFLTAKNNVFFNIRFCSSKRMVLCI
;
A
#
# COMPACT_ATOMS: atom_id res chain seq x y z
N MET A 1 4.43 21.47 1.73
CA MET A 1 3.05 21.07 2.10
C MET A 1 2.63 19.99 1.11
N TYR A 2 2.27 18.81 1.60
CA TYR A 2 1.92 17.66 0.80
C TYR A 2 0.54 17.84 0.16
N GLN A 3 0.53 17.74 -1.16
CA GLN A 3 -0.67 17.76 -1.99
C GLN A 3 -1.05 16.35 -2.45
N HIS A 4 -0.09 15.43 -2.50
CA HIS A 4 -0.31 14.05 -2.92
C HIS A 4 0.32 13.12 -1.88
N ILE A 5 -0.46 12.18 -1.35
CA ILE A 5 0.01 11.22 -0.36
C ILE A 5 -0.36 9.82 -0.84
N VAL A 6 0.63 8.95 -0.99
CA VAL A 6 0.42 7.54 -1.33
C VAL A 6 0.62 6.70 -0.06
N VAL A 7 -0.43 6.01 0.38
CA VAL A 7 -0.46 5.31 1.68
C VAL A 7 -0.71 3.82 1.47
N THR A 8 0.06 2.95 2.13
CA THR A 8 -0.31 1.53 2.24
C THR A 8 -1.22 1.32 3.44
N CYS A 9 -2.32 0.60 3.23
CA CYS A 9 -3.35 0.42 4.23
C CYS A 9 -3.29 -0.97 4.88
N GLY A 10 -3.40 -0.99 6.19
CA GLY A 10 -3.53 -2.20 7.00
C GLY A 10 -4.94 -2.36 7.55
N VAL A 11 -5.18 -3.45 8.27
CA VAL A 11 -6.45 -3.68 8.99
C VAL A 11 -6.40 -3.14 10.44
N SER A 12 -5.50 -2.21 10.73
CA SER A 12 -5.31 -1.62 12.08
C SER A 12 -6.58 -0.91 12.58
N LEU A 13 -7.37 -0.37 11.65
CA LEU A 13 -8.71 0.19 11.90
C LEU A 13 -9.66 -0.83 12.56
N LEU A 14 -9.40 -2.13 12.38
CA LEU A 14 -10.27 -3.22 12.80
C LEU A 14 -9.76 -3.95 14.03
N THR A 15 -8.47 -3.89 14.40
CA THR A 15 -7.88 -4.84 15.37
C THR A 15 -7.62 -4.29 16.78
N GLY A 16 -7.88 -3.00 17.04
CA GLY A 16 -7.60 -2.37 18.34
C GLY A 16 -8.80 -2.33 19.30
N ASN A 17 -8.65 -2.82 20.54
CA ASN A 17 -9.70 -2.76 21.58
C ASN A 17 -10.16 -1.35 21.95
N ARG A 18 -9.32 -0.35 21.71
CA ARG A 18 -9.64 1.07 21.94
C ARG A 18 -9.99 1.79 20.64
N ASN A 19 -10.03 1.12 19.49
CA ASN A 19 -10.34 1.77 18.22
C ASN A 19 -11.77 2.35 18.22
N VAL A 20 -11.99 3.49 17.57
CA VAL A 20 -13.34 4.09 17.38
C VAL A 20 -14.29 3.06 16.73
N PHE A 21 -13.76 2.29 15.78
CA PHE A 21 -14.45 1.23 15.05
C PHE A 21 -14.16 -0.17 15.62
N SER A 22 -13.74 -0.26 16.90
CA SER A 22 -13.28 -1.52 17.49
C SER A 22 -14.33 -2.63 17.48
N MET A 23 -13.81 -3.86 17.38
CA MET A 23 -14.54 -5.13 17.38
C MET A 23 -15.49 -5.35 18.57
N ASN A 24 -15.32 -4.64 19.68
CA ASN A 24 -16.10 -4.89 20.91
C ASN A 24 -17.40 -4.08 20.97
N ARG A 25 -17.66 -3.20 20.00
CA ARG A 25 -18.87 -2.38 19.94
C ARG A 25 -20.00 -3.00 19.12
N ASP A 26 -19.71 -4.08 18.37
CA ASP A 26 -20.63 -4.60 17.36
C ASP A 26 -20.50 -6.11 17.18
N GLU A 27 -21.62 -6.83 17.37
CA GLU A 27 -21.71 -8.28 17.20
C GLU A 27 -21.47 -8.70 15.73
N ILE A 28 -21.87 -7.87 14.75
CA ILE A 28 -21.66 -8.11 13.32
C ILE A 28 -20.16 -8.15 13.00
N MET A 29 -19.35 -7.31 13.67
CA MET A 29 -17.90 -7.34 13.50
C MET A 29 -17.29 -8.66 14.00
N GLY A 30 -17.88 -9.25 15.03
CA GLY A 30 -17.52 -10.58 15.52
C GLY A 30 -17.69 -11.66 14.44
N GLU A 31 -18.74 -11.55 13.62
CA GLU A 31 -19.02 -12.46 12.51
C GLU A 31 -18.14 -12.22 11.28
N ILE A 32 -17.80 -10.96 10.98
CA ILE A 32 -16.95 -10.60 9.83
C ILE A 32 -15.47 -10.94 10.10
N ARG A 33 -15.04 -10.91 11.37
CA ARG A 33 -13.64 -11.08 11.79
C ARG A 33 -12.92 -12.29 11.17
N PRO A 34 -13.52 -13.50 11.11
CA PRO A 34 -12.86 -14.66 10.51
C PRO A 34 -12.59 -14.51 9.01
N TRP A 35 -13.25 -13.55 8.35
CA TRP A 35 -13.18 -13.35 6.91
C TRP A 35 -12.25 -12.21 6.50
N LEU A 36 -11.60 -11.48 7.42
CA LEU A 36 -10.83 -10.28 7.08
C LEU A 36 -9.75 -10.51 6.01
N SER A 37 -9.12 -11.69 5.99
CA SER A 37 -8.13 -12.06 4.99
C SER A 37 -8.71 -12.80 3.77
N ALA A 38 -10.02 -13.02 3.73
CA ALA A 38 -10.69 -13.72 2.65
C ALA A 38 -10.81 -12.81 1.41
N THR A 39 -10.61 -13.40 0.24
CA THR A 39 -10.75 -12.74 -1.07
C THR A 39 -12.07 -13.12 -1.76
N ASN A 40 -12.68 -14.24 -1.37
CA ASN A 40 -13.96 -14.71 -1.89
C ASN A 40 -15.14 -14.07 -1.14
N ILE A 41 -15.66 -12.99 -1.69
CA ILE A 41 -16.81 -12.26 -1.15
C ILE A 41 -18.05 -12.70 -1.92
N ASP A 42 -18.89 -13.49 -1.26
CA ASP A 42 -20.23 -13.87 -1.74
C ASP A 42 -21.27 -12.82 -1.32
N GLU A 43 -22.50 -12.95 -1.82
CA GLU A 43 -23.60 -12.00 -1.55
C GLU A 43 -23.91 -11.89 -0.06
N GLU A 44 -23.79 -12.97 0.70
CA GLU A 44 -24.02 -12.96 2.14
C GLU A 44 -22.96 -12.13 2.87
N LYS A 45 -21.68 -12.37 2.57
CA LYS A 45 -20.58 -11.58 3.13
C LYS A 45 -20.70 -10.12 2.76
N GLN A 46 -20.98 -9.81 1.49
CA GLN A 46 -21.12 -8.43 1.04
C GLN A 46 -22.22 -7.70 1.82
N ARG A 47 -23.38 -8.33 2.02
CA ARG A 47 -24.47 -7.75 2.81
C ARG A 47 -24.05 -7.45 4.25
N LYS A 48 -23.34 -8.37 4.92
CA LYS A 48 -22.87 -8.13 6.30
C LYS A 48 -21.82 -7.02 6.36
N ILE A 49 -20.92 -6.97 5.37
CA ILE A 49 -19.93 -5.89 5.24
C ILE A 49 -20.64 -4.54 5.10
N ASP A 50 -21.64 -4.43 4.21
CA ASP A 50 -22.40 -3.20 3.99
C ASP A 50 -23.22 -2.76 5.22
N GLU A 51 -23.79 -3.73 5.94
CA GLU A 51 -24.50 -3.49 7.19
C GLU A 51 -23.55 -2.92 8.26
N TRP A 52 -22.40 -3.56 8.43
CA TRP A 52 -21.38 -3.10 9.36
C TRP A 52 -20.83 -1.71 8.99
N ILE A 53 -20.48 -1.46 7.72
CA ILE A 53 -19.99 -0.15 7.26
C ILE A 53 -21.00 0.96 7.58
N ARG A 54 -22.29 0.68 7.39
CA ARG A 54 -23.36 1.64 7.69
C ARG A 54 -23.48 1.93 9.17
N HIS A 55 -23.38 0.90 10.02
CA HIS A 55 -23.37 1.06 11.47
C HIS A 55 -22.11 1.79 11.95
N ALA A 56 -20.93 1.37 11.52
CA ALA A 56 -19.65 2.00 11.80
C ALA A 56 -19.65 3.49 11.41
N GLY A 57 -20.28 3.83 10.28
CA GLY A 57 -20.44 5.20 9.81
C GLY A 57 -21.19 6.14 10.76
N GLN A 58 -21.95 5.63 11.74
CA GLN A 58 -22.59 6.45 12.77
C GLN A 58 -21.57 7.02 13.76
N PHE A 59 -20.43 6.34 13.93
CA PHE A 59 -19.34 6.75 14.83
C PHE A 59 -18.26 7.57 14.13
N ALA A 60 -18.40 7.86 12.83
CA ALA A 60 -17.43 8.65 12.07
C ALA A 60 -17.12 10.00 12.72
N HIS A 61 -18.12 10.64 13.34
CA HIS A 61 -17.97 11.90 14.07
C HIS A 61 -17.03 11.82 15.30
N GLU A 62 -16.74 10.63 15.83
CA GLU A 62 -15.76 10.42 16.90
C GLU A 62 -14.31 10.46 16.37
N ALA A 63 -14.09 10.22 15.07
CA ALA A 63 -12.75 10.18 14.46
C ALA A 63 -12.00 11.50 14.64
N ALA A 64 -12.67 12.63 14.38
CA ALA A 64 -12.07 13.95 14.55
C ALA A 64 -11.81 14.32 16.03
N ARG A 65 -12.51 13.68 16.98
CA ARG A 65 -12.33 13.92 18.42
C ARG A 65 -11.15 13.16 19.01
N ASP A 66 -10.88 11.96 18.48
CA ASP A 66 -9.81 11.08 18.96
C ASP A 66 -9.09 10.40 17.76
N PRO A 67 -8.34 11.20 16.97
CA PRO A 67 -7.75 10.75 15.70
C PRO A 67 -6.82 9.55 15.86
N ASN A 68 -6.11 9.49 16.99
CA ASN A 68 -5.14 8.45 17.34
C ASN A 68 -5.77 7.07 17.58
N ARG A 69 -7.11 7.00 17.63
CA ARG A 69 -7.88 5.77 17.83
C ARG A 69 -8.63 5.33 16.59
N VAL A 70 -8.38 5.95 15.43
CA VAL A 70 -9.04 5.59 14.17
C VAL A 70 -8.23 4.55 13.40
N SER A 71 -7.03 4.92 12.97
CA SER A 71 -6.06 4.04 12.33
C SER A 71 -4.74 4.80 12.22
N ALA A 72 -3.65 4.08 11.96
CA ALA A 72 -2.36 4.72 11.77
C ALA A 72 -2.35 5.64 10.51
N GLU A 73 -3.09 5.25 9.46
CA GLU A 73 -3.27 6.02 8.23
C GLU A 73 -4.00 7.34 8.49
N TYR A 74 -5.15 7.31 9.18
CA TYR A 74 -5.90 8.52 9.52
C TYR A 74 -5.11 9.43 10.47
N SER A 75 -4.47 8.87 11.49
CA SER A 75 -3.66 9.62 12.46
C SER A 75 -2.52 10.37 11.77
N MET A 76 -1.88 9.75 10.78
CA MET A 76 -0.81 10.38 10.00
C MET A 76 -1.32 11.59 9.19
N ILE A 77 -2.44 11.46 8.49
CA ILE A 77 -3.04 12.58 7.74
C ILE A 77 -3.48 13.70 8.68
N TYR A 78 -4.08 13.34 9.82
CA TYR A 78 -4.44 14.31 10.86
C TYR A 78 -3.22 15.09 11.35
N GLU A 79 -2.12 14.40 11.65
CA GLU A 79 -0.90 15.01 12.16
C GLU A 79 -0.22 15.89 11.10
N LEU A 80 -0.22 15.49 9.82
CA LEU A 80 0.22 16.33 8.72
C LEU A 80 -0.57 17.64 8.66
N ARG A 81 -1.90 17.59 8.83
CA ARG A 81 -2.74 18.80 8.89
C ARG A 81 -2.39 19.65 10.12
N ARG A 82 -2.28 19.03 11.30
CA ARG A 82 -1.96 19.71 12.55
C ARG A 82 -0.61 20.46 12.50
N GLN A 83 0.37 19.89 11.79
CA GLN A 83 1.68 20.52 11.58
C GLN A 83 1.72 21.54 10.43
N GLY A 84 0.58 21.84 9.77
CA GLY A 84 0.54 22.74 8.60
C GLY A 84 1.26 22.18 7.38
N LYS A 85 1.44 20.86 7.32
CA LYS A 85 2.14 20.14 6.24
C LYS A 85 1.19 19.51 5.24
N LEU A 86 -0.12 19.44 5.50
CA LEU A 86 -1.12 18.95 4.55
C LEU A 86 -1.76 20.10 3.78
N ALA A 87 -1.98 19.92 2.48
CA ALA A 87 -2.76 20.85 1.66
C ALA A 87 -4.24 20.87 2.10
N GLU A 88 -4.96 21.92 1.70
CA GLU A 88 -6.39 22.08 2.04
C GLU A 88 -7.27 20.99 1.39
N ARG A 89 -6.92 20.55 0.18
CA ARG A 89 -7.62 19.49 -0.57
C ARG A 89 -6.60 18.51 -1.17
N PRO A 90 -5.99 17.66 -0.34
CA PRO A 90 -4.94 16.76 -0.80
C PRO A 90 -5.55 15.63 -1.64
N THR A 91 -4.77 15.07 -2.56
CA THR A 91 -5.05 13.75 -3.12
C THR A 91 -4.43 12.68 -2.23
N VAL A 92 -5.23 11.70 -1.83
CA VAL A 92 -4.74 10.56 -1.03
C VAL A 92 -4.99 9.28 -1.81
N VAL A 93 -3.92 8.58 -2.14
CA VAL A 93 -3.99 7.28 -2.81
C VAL A 93 -3.86 6.19 -1.76
N LEU A 94 -4.91 5.40 -1.58
CA LEU A 94 -4.93 4.26 -0.68
C LEU A 94 -4.58 2.99 -1.44
N ILE A 95 -3.48 2.35 -1.05
CA ILE A 95 -3.07 1.04 -1.55
C ILE A 95 -3.60 -0.02 -0.59
N VAL A 96 -4.60 -0.76 -1.04
CA VAL A 96 -5.36 -1.72 -0.23
C VAL A 96 -5.24 -3.13 -0.81
N THR A 97 -5.24 -4.15 0.05
CA THR A 97 -5.30 -5.53 -0.44
C THR A 97 -6.71 -5.89 -0.84
N GLU A 98 -6.86 -6.72 -1.88
CA GLU A 98 -8.18 -7.19 -2.33
C GLU A 98 -8.74 -8.28 -1.39
N THR A 99 -9.07 -7.88 -0.17
CA THR A 99 -9.61 -8.73 0.89
C THR A 99 -10.83 -8.07 1.53
N VAL A 100 -11.62 -8.82 2.30
CA VAL A 100 -12.72 -8.25 3.10
C VAL A 100 -12.24 -7.10 3.99
N GLY A 101 -11.12 -7.29 4.69
CA GLY A 101 -10.53 -6.24 5.53
C GLY A 101 -10.11 -5.02 4.71
N GLY A 102 -9.53 -5.23 3.53
CA GLY A 102 -9.17 -4.14 2.61
C GLY A 102 -10.37 -3.31 2.15
N ARG A 103 -11.48 -3.97 1.77
CA ARG A 103 -12.72 -3.27 1.36
C ARG A 103 -13.36 -2.47 2.49
N ILE A 104 -13.34 -3.02 3.71
CA ILE A 104 -13.83 -2.31 4.88
C ILE A 104 -12.98 -1.07 5.15
N VAL A 105 -11.65 -1.22 5.16
CA VAL A 105 -10.71 -0.13 5.40
C VAL A 105 -10.85 0.95 4.33
N GLU A 106 -10.94 0.56 3.06
CA GLU A 106 -11.24 1.47 1.95
C GLU A 106 -12.50 2.28 2.21
N ALA A 107 -13.63 1.62 2.48
CA ALA A 107 -14.91 2.31 2.65
C ALA A 107 -14.88 3.32 3.79
N ILE A 108 -14.31 2.93 4.94
CA ILE A 108 -14.23 3.81 6.11
C ILE A 108 -13.23 4.94 5.90
N LEU A 109 -12.00 4.63 5.48
CA LEU A 109 -10.97 5.67 5.29
C LEU A 109 -11.34 6.64 4.18
N THR A 110 -11.93 6.18 3.08
CA THR A 110 -12.39 7.07 2.00
C THR A 110 -13.35 8.11 2.54
N ARG A 111 -14.39 7.64 3.23
CA ARG A 111 -15.39 8.51 3.83
C ARG A 111 -14.77 9.51 4.81
N LEU A 112 -13.94 9.04 5.75
CA LEU A 112 -13.31 9.90 6.75
C LEU A 112 -12.36 10.93 6.11
N LEU A 113 -11.58 10.54 5.11
CA LEU A 113 -10.63 11.41 4.45
C LEU A 113 -11.32 12.49 3.61
N GLU A 114 -12.39 12.13 2.92
CA GLU A 114 -13.22 13.07 2.16
C GLU A 114 -13.98 14.04 3.08
N GLU A 115 -14.60 13.55 4.15
CA GLU A 115 -15.39 14.37 5.08
C GLU A 115 -14.51 15.31 5.93
N ASP A 116 -13.44 14.79 6.54
CA ASP A 116 -12.65 15.54 7.52
C ASP A 116 -11.54 16.40 6.89
N PHE A 117 -11.06 16.02 5.70
CA PHE A 117 -9.91 16.67 5.05
C PHE A 117 -10.20 17.18 3.65
N GLN A 118 -11.45 17.06 3.15
CA GLN A 118 -11.80 17.41 1.77
C GLN A 118 -10.86 16.76 0.75
N ALA A 119 -10.35 15.57 1.07
CA ALA A 119 -9.37 14.88 0.26
C ALA A 119 -10.03 14.32 -1.01
N ASN A 120 -9.27 14.28 -2.11
CA ASN A 120 -9.59 13.49 -3.27
C ASN A 120 -9.00 12.09 -3.08
N VAL A 121 -9.82 11.10 -2.75
CA VAL A 121 -9.34 9.75 -2.45
C VAL A 121 -9.32 8.89 -3.70
N ARG A 122 -8.22 8.19 -3.94
CA ARG A 122 -8.07 7.20 -5.02
C ARG A 122 -7.69 5.85 -4.44
N ILE A 123 -8.25 4.78 -5.00
CA ILE A 123 -8.01 3.42 -4.51
C ILE A 123 -7.20 2.65 -5.53
N ILE A 124 -6.16 1.96 -5.04
CA ILE A 124 -5.38 1.00 -5.82
C ILE A 124 -5.40 -0.33 -5.07
N TYR A 125 -6.00 -1.33 -5.71
CA TYR A 125 -5.98 -2.70 -5.19
C TYR A 125 -4.69 -3.41 -5.56
N VAL A 126 -4.16 -4.18 -4.61
CA VAL A 126 -3.00 -5.04 -4.78
C VAL A 126 -3.26 -6.44 -4.25
N ASP A 127 -2.67 -7.43 -4.89
CA ASP A 127 -2.69 -8.81 -4.45
C ASP A 127 -1.38 -9.13 -3.73
N VAL A 128 -1.46 -9.70 -2.53
CA VAL A 128 -0.27 -10.19 -1.81
C VAL A 128 -0.62 -11.51 -1.15
N ASP A 129 -0.33 -12.59 -1.87
CA ASP A 129 -0.55 -13.94 -1.41
C ASP A 129 0.71 -14.49 -0.71
N VAL A 130 0.83 -14.18 0.57
CA VAL A 130 1.95 -14.64 1.41
C VAL A 130 2.03 -16.17 1.57
N ASN A 131 0.98 -16.90 1.20
CA ASN A 131 0.93 -18.36 1.32
C ASN A 131 1.42 -19.08 0.06
N HIS A 132 1.60 -18.36 -1.06
CA HIS A 132 2.04 -18.93 -2.34
C HIS A 132 3.30 -18.23 -2.86
N PRO A 133 4.52 -18.75 -2.52
CA PRO A 133 5.78 -18.05 -2.77
C PRO A 133 6.04 -17.60 -4.22
N ARG A 134 5.60 -18.38 -5.22
CA ARG A 134 5.76 -18.02 -6.64
C ARG A 134 4.85 -16.84 -7.03
N ARG A 135 3.58 -16.91 -6.64
CA ARG A 135 2.61 -15.83 -6.89
C ARG A 135 3.02 -14.55 -6.15
N MET A 136 3.55 -14.69 -4.95
CA MET A 136 4.07 -13.57 -4.17
C MET A 136 5.16 -12.80 -4.91
N GLN A 137 6.10 -13.45 -5.59
CA GLN A 137 7.13 -12.73 -6.37
C GLN A 137 6.51 -11.91 -7.49
N GLU A 138 5.53 -12.48 -8.20
CA GLU A 138 4.83 -11.83 -9.30
C GLU A 138 4.05 -10.60 -8.81
N THR A 139 3.26 -10.78 -7.75
CA THR A 139 2.39 -9.71 -7.25
C THR A 139 3.15 -8.62 -6.49
N LEU A 140 4.34 -8.92 -5.93
CA LEU A 140 5.21 -7.89 -5.35
C LEU A 140 5.80 -6.95 -6.41
N GLY A 141 6.13 -7.47 -7.59
CA GLY A 141 6.55 -6.63 -8.71
C GLY A 141 5.43 -5.71 -9.19
N GLU A 142 4.22 -6.26 -9.36
CA GLU A 142 3.04 -5.48 -9.68
C GLU A 142 2.74 -4.40 -8.62
N TYR A 143 2.87 -4.75 -7.34
CA TYR A 143 2.74 -3.80 -6.23
C TYR A 143 3.77 -2.65 -6.34
N MET A 144 5.05 -2.97 -6.56
CA MET A 144 6.10 -1.95 -6.71
C MET A 144 5.83 -1.02 -7.89
N TRP A 145 5.39 -1.57 -9.03
CA TRP A 145 4.98 -0.77 -10.19
C TRP A 145 3.78 0.14 -9.87
N LYS A 146 2.75 -0.37 -9.21
CA LYS A 146 1.58 0.40 -8.78
C LYS A 146 1.94 1.54 -7.81
N VAL A 147 2.87 1.29 -6.88
CA VAL A 147 3.40 2.34 -5.98
C VAL A 147 4.15 3.40 -6.79
N ALA A 148 5.02 2.99 -7.72
CA ALA A 148 5.80 3.90 -8.55
C ALA A 148 4.90 4.79 -9.42
N ASP A 149 3.92 4.17 -10.09
CA ASP A 149 2.91 4.85 -10.89
C ASP A 149 2.11 5.85 -10.03
N ALA A 150 1.60 5.42 -8.88
CA ALA A 150 0.85 6.29 -7.97
C ALA A 150 1.67 7.51 -7.50
N LEU A 151 2.94 7.31 -7.16
CA LEU A 151 3.84 8.39 -6.74
C LEU A 151 4.14 9.35 -7.91
N SER A 152 4.36 8.82 -9.12
CA SER A 152 4.71 9.62 -10.31
C SER A 152 3.66 10.64 -10.74
N HIS A 153 2.40 10.47 -10.30
CA HIS A 153 1.33 11.43 -10.54
C HIS A 153 1.44 12.70 -9.68
N GLY A 154 2.30 12.71 -8.66
CA GLY A 154 2.53 13.84 -7.77
C GLY A 154 3.90 14.49 -7.99
N GLU A 155 3.97 15.80 -7.74
CA GLU A 155 5.21 16.57 -7.76
C GLU A 155 6.12 16.17 -6.59
N PRO A 156 7.43 15.87 -6.80
CA PRO A 156 8.34 15.39 -5.76
C PRO A 156 8.41 16.26 -4.50
N SER A 157 8.36 17.58 -4.64
CA SER A 157 8.41 18.52 -3.50
C SER A 157 7.14 18.58 -2.66
N THR A 158 6.04 18.02 -3.15
CA THR A 158 4.73 18.05 -2.49
C THR A 158 4.09 16.67 -2.42
N THR A 159 4.87 15.61 -2.60
CA THR A 159 4.43 14.23 -2.54
C THR A 159 5.19 13.46 -1.49
N CYS A 160 4.52 12.63 -0.72
CA CYS A 160 5.19 11.66 0.15
C CYS A 160 4.58 10.27 0.00
N PHE A 161 5.42 9.29 0.34
CA PHE A 161 5.00 7.91 0.50
C PHE A 161 4.83 7.58 1.98
N ALA A 162 3.77 6.88 2.35
CA ALA A 162 3.49 6.49 3.71
C ALA A 162 3.24 4.96 3.79
N PRO A 163 4.31 4.15 3.91
CA PRO A 163 4.21 2.71 4.07
C PRO A 163 3.81 2.33 5.50
N ILE A 164 2.57 2.66 5.90
CA ILE A 164 2.12 2.54 7.30
C ILE A 164 1.57 1.14 7.56
N GLY A 165 0.57 0.74 6.78
CA GLY A 165 -0.15 -0.50 6.97
C GLY A 165 0.13 -1.55 5.89
N GLY A 166 -0.31 -2.78 6.15
CA GLY A 166 -0.15 -3.91 5.24
C GLY A 166 0.94 -4.89 5.69
N TYR A 167 1.36 -5.78 4.79
CA TYR A 167 2.43 -6.74 5.09
C TYR A 167 3.79 -6.04 5.16
N LYS A 168 4.67 -6.47 6.08
CA LYS A 168 6.03 -5.90 6.24
C LYS A 168 6.85 -5.88 4.94
N VAL A 169 6.63 -6.86 4.06
CA VAL A 169 7.28 -6.90 2.74
C VAL A 169 6.82 -5.74 1.84
N MET A 170 5.55 -5.33 1.91
CA MET A 170 5.02 -4.19 1.17
C MET A 170 5.64 -2.90 1.68
N THR A 171 5.71 -2.71 3.00
CA THR A 171 6.39 -1.57 3.62
C THR A 171 7.83 -1.45 3.12
N SER A 172 8.57 -2.55 3.16
CA SER A 172 10.00 -2.58 2.81
C SER A 172 10.23 -2.28 1.32
N LEU A 173 9.49 -2.95 0.44
CA LEU A 173 9.62 -2.76 -1.01
C LEU A 173 9.06 -1.42 -1.47
N GLY A 174 7.96 -0.96 -0.89
CA GLY A 174 7.41 0.37 -1.16
C GLY A 174 8.38 1.47 -0.77
N TYR A 175 9.06 1.34 0.39
CA TYR A 175 10.09 2.30 0.80
C TYR A 175 11.23 2.38 -0.22
N ILE A 176 11.68 1.22 -0.75
CA ILE A 176 12.70 1.18 -1.81
C ILE A 176 12.22 1.95 -3.06
N VAL A 177 10.97 1.74 -3.48
CA VAL A 177 10.38 2.47 -4.61
C VAL A 177 10.34 3.98 -4.35
N GLY A 178 9.84 4.40 -3.19
CA GLY A 178 9.78 5.81 -2.81
C GLY A 178 11.15 6.47 -2.78
N ALA A 179 12.14 5.82 -2.16
CA ALA A 179 13.51 6.31 -2.09
C ALA A 179 14.18 6.39 -3.47
N PHE A 180 13.99 5.36 -4.31
CA PHE A 180 14.50 5.34 -5.69
C PHE A 180 13.95 6.48 -6.54
N LEU A 181 12.69 6.83 -6.35
CA LEU A 181 12.04 7.95 -7.04
C LEU A 181 12.19 9.30 -6.32
N HIS A 182 13.03 9.36 -5.29
CA HIS A 182 13.33 10.56 -4.50
C HIS A 182 12.12 11.18 -3.77
N TYR A 183 11.12 10.38 -3.41
CA TYR A 183 10.01 10.83 -2.56
C TYR A 183 10.34 10.63 -1.07
N PRO A 184 10.07 11.63 -0.20
CA PRO A 184 10.19 11.46 1.23
C PRO A 184 9.17 10.44 1.76
N THR A 185 9.53 9.77 2.84
CA THR A 185 8.65 8.84 3.54
C THR A 185 8.06 9.48 4.80
N ALA A 186 6.73 9.50 4.91
CA ALA A 186 6.02 9.87 6.13
C ALA A 186 5.74 8.63 6.97
N TYR A 187 6.25 8.61 8.20
CA TYR A 187 6.11 7.50 9.14
C TYR A 187 5.50 7.98 10.45
N MET A 188 4.46 7.30 10.93
CA MET A 188 3.84 7.58 12.23
C MET A 188 4.29 6.54 13.25
N HIS A 189 4.93 6.96 14.33
CA HIS A 189 5.26 6.07 15.44
C HIS A 189 4.08 5.94 16.42
N GLU A 190 3.55 4.73 16.59
CA GLU A 190 2.26 4.47 17.26
C GLU A 190 2.23 4.90 18.74
N ASP A 191 3.29 4.66 19.51
CA ASP A 191 3.28 4.93 20.97
C ASP A 191 3.42 6.42 21.30
N GLY A 192 4.11 7.17 20.44
CA GLY A 192 4.40 8.59 20.65
C GLY A 192 3.52 9.54 19.83
N GLN A 193 2.80 8.99 18.83
CA GLN A 193 2.12 9.76 17.78
C GLN A 193 3.03 10.82 17.17
N VAL A 194 4.30 10.43 16.98
CA VAL A 194 5.33 11.30 16.41
C VAL A 194 5.39 10.99 14.92
N LEU A 195 5.06 12.01 14.13
CA LEU A 195 5.28 11.98 12.69
C LEU A 195 6.76 12.22 12.40
N HIS A 196 7.37 11.25 11.74
CA HIS A 196 8.71 11.33 11.19
C HIS A 196 8.64 11.50 9.69
N GLU A 197 9.41 12.46 9.17
CA GLU A 197 9.70 12.58 7.74
C GLU A 197 11.10 12.05 7.50
N ILE A 198 11.17 10.93 6.79
CA ILE A 198 12.42 10.26 6.45
C ILE A 198 12.80 10.73 5.04
N PRO A 199 13.96 11.39 4.86
CA PRO A 199 14.41 11.80 3.54
C PRO A 199 14.71 10.56 2.67
N PRO A 200 14.53 10.65 1.35
CA PRO A 200 14.86 9.54 0.46
C PRO A 200 16.35 9.22 0.53
N VAL A 201 16.67 7.94 0.73
CA VAL A 201 18.05 7.47 0.62
C VAL A 201 18.45 7.51 -0.86
N PRO A 202 19.68 7.96 -1.21
CA PRO A 202 20.12 8.05 -2.60
C PRO A 202 20.39 6.66 -3.20
N ILE A 203 19.32 5.99 -3.63
CA ILE A 203 19.36 4.71 -4.35
C ILE A 203 19.32 5.01 -5.84
N HIS A 204 20.27 4.46 -6.59
CA HIS A 204 20.32 4.55 -8.05
C HIS A 204 20.58 3.16 -8.64
N ILE A 205 20.07 2.95 -9.85
CA ILE A 205 20.43 1.77 -10.65
C ILE A 205 21.78 2.03 -11.28
N ASP A 206 22.64 1.02 -11.33
CA ASP A 206 23.90 1.06 -12.06
C ASP A 206 23.62 1.27 -13.56
N GLU A 207 23.90 2.49 -14.05
CA GLU A 207 23.68 2.86 -15.45
C GLU A 207 24.49 1.98 -16.40
N GLN A 208 25.70 1.57 -16.00
CA GLN A 208 26.53 0.68 -16.80
C GLN A 208 25.87 -0.69 -16.93
N PHE A 209 25.32 -1.21 -15.85
CA PHE A 209 24.57 -2.46 -15.87
C PHE A 209 23.37 -2.40 -16.82
N VAL A 210 22.61 -1.30 -16.79
CA VAL A 210 21.46 -1.09 -17.70
C VAL A 210 21.92 -1.02 -19.14
N HIS A 211 23.00 -0.29 -19.41
CA HIS A 211 23.57 -0.17 -20.75
C HIS A 211 24.01 -1.54 -21.29
N ASP A 212 24.76 -2.31 -20.48
CA ASP A 212 25.30 -3.62 -20.85
C ASP A 212 24.19 -4.67 -21.13
N HIS A 213 23.01 -4.47 -20.54
CA HIS A 213 21.88 -5.40 -20.65
C HIS A 213 20.64 -4.79 -21.34
N PHE A 214 20.79 -3.66 -22.03
CA PHE A 214 19.66 -2.89 -22.59
C PHE A 214 18.75 -3.73 -23.50
N ASP A 215 19.33 -4.57 -24.36
CA ASP A 215 18.56 -5.44 -25.26
C ASP A 215 17.75 -6.51 -24.52
N LEU A 216 18.27 -7.02 -23.39
CA LEU A 216 17.55 -7.98 -22.55
C LEU A 216 16.38 -7.28 -21.85
N LEU A 217 16.63 -6.13 -21.24
CA LEU A 217 15.61 -5.33 -20.54
C LEU A 217 14.49 -4.91 -21.51
N ARG A 218 14.84 -4.46 -22.72
CA ARG A 218 13.87 -4.12 -23.77
C ARG A 218 13.02 -5.32 -24.21
N LYS A 219 13.60 -6.52 -24.26
CA LYS A 219 12.85 -7.75 -24.55
C LYS A 219 11.92 -8.11 -23.41
N CYS A 220 12.36 -8.01 -22.16
CA CYS A 220 11.52 -8.22 -20.97
C CYS A 220 10.32 -7.25 -20.94
N GLN A 221 10.52 -5.99 -21.34
CA GLN A 221 9.45 -5.00 -21.39
C GLN A 221 8.40 -5.31 -22.48
N LYS A 222 8.83 -5.81 -23.65
CA LYS A 222 7.94 -6.08 -24.79
C LYS A 222 7.25 -7.44 -24.69
N ASP A 223 7.97 -8.44 -24.20
CA ASP A 223 7.47 -9.79 -23.99
C ASP A 223 7.21 -9.99 -22.49
N MET A 224 6.01 -9.67 -22.01
CA MET A 224 5.56 -10.03 -20.64
C MET A 224 5.65 -11.56 -20.35
N LEU A 225 6.03 -12.38 -21.34
CA LEU A 225 6.21 -13.83 -21.25
C LEU A 225 7.44 -14.29 -22.04
N MET A 226 8.66 -14.01 -21.57
CA MET A 226 9.84 -14.66 -22.15
C MET A 226 9.82 -16.18 -21.86
N ARG A 227 9.52 -16.98 -22.88
CA ARG A 227 9.89 -18.41 -22.89
C ARG A 227 11.41 -18.51 -23.00
N ILE A 228 12.05 -19.00 -21.93
CA ILE A 228 13.48 -19.24 -21.76
C ILE A 228 14.01 -20.27 -22.78
N ARG A 229 14.13 -19.90 -24.06
CA ARG A 229 14.81 -20.69 -25.10
C ARG A 229 15.85 -19.91 -25.90
N PHE A 230 16.04 -18.62 -25.61
CA PHE A 230 16.92 -17.73 -26.38
C PHE A 230 17.93 -16.95 -25.52
N LEU A 231 18.41 -17.51 -24.42
CA LEU A 231 19.50 -16.90 -23.63
C LEU A 231 20.85 -17.41 -24.13
N THR A 232 21.66 -16.50 -24.67
CA THR A 232 23.08 -16.74 -24.99
C THR A 232 23.94 -16.69 -23.72
N ALA A 233 25.15 -17.24 -23.77
CA ALA A 233 26.04 -17.39 -22.61
C ALA A 233 26.35 -16.08 -21.83
N LYS A 234 26.26 -14.91 -22.48
CA LYS A 234 26.39 -13.60 -21.81
C LYS A 234 25.24 -13.30 -20.83
N ASN A 235 24.04 -13.82 -21.09
CA ASN A 235 22.85 -13.57 -20.28
C ASN A 235 22.79 -14.46 -19.02
N ASN A 236 23.73 -15.40 -18.84
CA ASN A 236 23.75 -16.27 -17.67
C ASN A 236 24.19 -15.55 -16.38
N VAL A 237 24.86 -14.39 -16.46
CA VAL A 237 25.23 -13.61 -15.26
C VAL A 237 23.98 -13.04 -14.58
N PHE A 238 23.01 -12.57 -15.37
CA PHE A 238 21.72 -12.06 -14.91
C PHE A 238 20.91 -13.09 -14.11
N PHE A 239 21.06 -14.39 -14.43
CA PHE A 239 20.38 -15.49 -13.76
C PHE A 239 21.26 -16.24 -12.73
N ASN A 240 22.57 -15.96 -12.66
CA ASN A 240 23.52 -16.61 -11.73
C ASN A 240 23.67 -15.88 -10.38
N ILE A 241 22.97 -14.76 -10.17
CA ILE A 241 22.63 -14.32 -8.82
C ILE A 241 21.62 -15.34 -8.28
N ARG A 242 22.16 -16.42 -7.69
CA ARG A 242 21.48 -17.65 -7.22
C ARG A 242 20.03 -17.44 -6.75
N PHE A 243 19.07 -17.73 -7.62
CA PHE A 243 17.73 -18.19 -7.22
C PHE A 243 17.73 -19.72 -7.19
N CYS A 244 17.86 -20.28 -5.99
CA CYS A 244 17.89 -21.73 -5.81
C CYS A 244 16.51 -22.33 -6.14
N SER A 245 16.51 -23.29 -7.06
CA SER A 245 15.47 -24.30 -7.30
C SER A 245 14.05 -23.82 -7.63
N SER A 246 13.74 -23.67 -8.93
CA SER A 246 12.77 -24.52 -9.64
C SER A 246 12.44 -23.95 -11.03
N LYS A 247 12.26 -24.86 -11.99
CA LYS A 247 12.04 -24.57 -13.41
C LYS A 247 10.77 -23.70 -13.62
N ARG A 248 10.95 -22.59 -14.36
CA ARG A 248 10.00 -21.49 -14.69
C ARG A 248 10.03 -20.34 -13.67
N MET A 249 10.52 -19.20 -14.14
CA MET A 249 10.65 -17.95 -13.41
C MET A 249 10.00 -16.85 -14.28
N VAL A 250 9.09 -16.08 -13.68
CA VAL A 250 8.54 -14.85 -14.24
C VAL A 250 9.42 -13.71 -13.73
N LEU A 251 9.94 -12.90 -14.65
CA LEU A 251 10.74 -11.74 -14.31
C LEU A 251 9.78 -10.58 -14.10
N CYS A 252 9.59 -10.14 -12.86
CA CYS A 252 8.91 -8.89 -12.59
C CYS A 252 9.94 -7.77 -12.59
N ILE A 253 9.80 -6.89 -13.59
CA ILE A 253 10.40 -5.56 -13.66
C ILE A 253 9.27 -4.56 -13.40
#